data_AF-A0A3D4FI59-F1
#
_entry.id   AF-A0A3D4FI59-F1
#
_cell.length_a   1.000
_cell.length_b   1.000
_cell.length_c   1.000
_cell.angle_alpha   90.00
_cell.angle_beta   90.00
_cell.angle_gamma   90.00
#
_symmetry.space_group_name_H-M   'P 1'
#
loop_
_entity.id
_entity.type
_entity.pdbx_description
1 polymer ?
#
loop_
_entity_poly.entity_id
_entity_poly.type
_entity_poly.pdbx_seq_one_letter_code
_entity_poly.pdbx_strand_id
1 'polypeptide(L)' 'MSKKKITFEYCDKMVQKFEEVIEKPIINDSSVYYTGVDLGTACVVLAVLDENYKPVAGAYRYADVVR' A
#
# COMPACT_ATOMS: atom_id res chain seq x y z
N MET A 1 -12.00 34.64 -6.53
CA MET A 1 -11.32 33.39 -6.95
C MET A 1 -11.72 32.28 -5.99
N SER A 2 -12.56 31.33 -6.41
CA SER A 2 -12.97 30.22 -5.56
C SER A 2 -11.79 29.25 -5.40
N LYS A 3 -11.31 29.04 -4.17
CA LYS A 3 -10.29 28.04 -3.86
C LYS A 3 -10.87 26.67 -4.20
N LYS A 4 -10.41 26.05 -5.29
CA LYS A 4 -10.72 24.65 -5.61
C LYS A 4 -10.28 23.80 -4.41
N LYS A 5 -11.24 23.22 -3.69
CA LYS A 5 -10.97 22.32 -2.56
C LYS A 5 -10.36 21.04 -3.13
N ILE A 6 -9.05 20.89 -3.05
CA ILE A 6 -8.37 19.66 -3.47
C ILE A 6 -8.78 18.59 -2.45
N THR A 7 -9.51 17.58 -2.90
CA THR A 7 -9.90 16.41 -2.10
C THR A 7 -8.97 15.25 -2.45
N PHE A 8 -8.44 14.57 -1.43
CA PHE A 8 -7.50 13.45 -1.58
C PHE A 8 -8.22 12.09 -1.61
N GLU A 9 -9.49 12.06 -2.02
CA GLU A 9 -10.34 10.86 -2.01
C GLU A 9 -9.71 9.66 -2.73
N TYR A 10 -8.93 9.92 -3.78
CA TYR A 10 -8.20 8.87 -4.47
C TYR A 10 -7.15 8.20 -3.54
N CYS A 11 -6.36 9.01 -2.84
CA CYS A 11 -5.35 8.53 -1.90
C CYS A 11 -6.01 7.80 -0.74
N ASP A 12 -7.09 8.36 -0.19
CA ASP A 12 -7.83 7.75 0.91
C ASP A 12 -8.34 6.36 0.53
N LYS A 13 -8.94 6.23 -0.66
CA LYS A 13 -9.38 4.93 -1.19
C LYS A 13 -8.24 3.95 -1.44
N MET A 14 -7.07 4.46 -1.84
CA MET A 14 -5.90 3.62 -2.08
C MET A 14 -5.33 3.07 -0.77
N VAL A 15 -5.22 3.92 0.26
CA VAL A 15 -4.79 3.52 1.60
C VAL A 15 -5.77 2.53 2.20
N GLN A 16 -7.07 2.81 2.13
CA GLN A 16 -8.11 1.91 2.62
C GLN A 16 -8.01 0.51 1.99
N LYS A 17 -7.85 0.42 0.67
CA LYS A 17 -7.66 -0.87 -0.01
C LYS A 17 -6.40 -1.59 0.45
N PHE A 18 -5.32 -0.85 0.71
CA PHE A 18 -4.09 -1.46 1.20
C PHE A 18 -4.28 -2.04 2.61
N GLU A 19 -4.98 -1.34 3.49
CA GLU A 19 -5.35 -1.84 4.83
C GLU A 19 -6.21 -3.11 4.74
N GLU A 20 -7.21 -3.13 3.85
CA GLU A 20 -8.07 -4.30 3.64
C GLU A 20 -7.27 -5.54 3.21
N VAL A 21 -6.27 -5.40 2.33
CA VAL A 21 -5.47 -6.54 1.85
C VAL A 21 -4.35 -6.96 2.80
N ILE A 22 -3.96 -6.12 3.77
CA ILE A 22 -3.09 -6.53 4.88
C ILE A 22 -3.85 -7.52 5.77
N GLU A 23 -5.11 -7.22 6.09
CA GLU A 23 -5.97 -8.09 6.91
C GLU A 23 -6.42 -9.33 6.14
N LYS A 24 -6.82 -9.15 4.88
CA LYS A 24 -7.34 -10.22 4.02
C LYS A 24 -6.73 -10.15 2.62
N PRO A 25 -5.60 -10.85 2.39
CA PRO A 25 -4.98 -10.91 1.07
C PRO A 25 -5.94 -11.43 0.00
N ILE A 26 -5.83 -10.87 -1.19
CA ILE A 26 -6.57 -11.30 -2.36
C ILE A 26 -5.76 -12.41 -3.05
N ILE A 27 -6.35 -13.60 -3.13
CA ILE A 27 -5.77 -14.72 -3.87
C ILE A 27 -6.36 -14.68 -5.28
N ASN A 28 -5.54 -14.28 -6.26
CA ASN A 28 -5.90 -14.30 -7.67
C ASN A 28 -4.76 -14.90 -8.50
N ASP A 29 -5.09 -15.28 -9.74
CA ASP A 29 -4.07 -15.60 -10.73
C ASP A 29 -3.63 -14.29 -11.38
N SER A 30 -2.42 -13.84 -11.07
CA SER A 30 -1.75 -12.73 -11.71
C SER A 30 -0.53 -13.26 -12.45
N SER A 31 -0.33 -12.81 -13.68
CA SER A 31 0.82 -13.18 -14.51
C SER A 31 2.15 -12.70 -13.91
N VAL A 32 2.10 -11.58 -13.20
CA VAL A 32 3.24 -10.98 -12.50
C VAL A 32 2.77 -10.33 -11.19
N TYR A 33 3.66 -10.30 -10.21
CA TYR A 33 3.48 -9.55 -8.98
C TYR A 33 4.63 -8.55 -8.83
N TYR A 34 4.28 -7.30 -8.52
CA TYR A 34 5.26 -6.28 -8.18
C TYR A 34 5.37 -6.17 -6.68
N THR A 35 6.59 -6.17 -6.16
CA THR A 35 6.84 -6.03 -4.73
C THR A 35 7.62 -4.75 -4.46
N GLY A 36 7.10 -3.93 -3.57
CA GLY A 36 7.78 -2.76 -3.02
C GLY A 36 8.10 -3.00 -1.55
N VAL A 37 9.31 -2.62 -1.13
CA VAL A 37 9.69 -2.58 0.28
C VAL A 37 10.06 -1.14 0.62
N ASP A 38 9.36 -0.56 1.59
CA ASP A 38 9.69 0.75 2.16
C ASP A 38 10.33 0.55 3.53
N LEU A 39 11.50 1.16 3.73
CA LEU A 39 12.31 1.07 4.94
C LEU A 39 12.29 2.42 5.63
N GLY A 40 11.13 2.77 6.19
CA GLY A 40 10.99 3.96 7.01
C GLY A 40 11.82 3.85 8.29
N THR A 41 12.12 4.99 8.92
CA THR A 41 12.94 5.08 10.13
C THR A 41 12.50 4.13 11.26
N ALA A 42 11.19 3.92 11.39
CA ALA A 42 10.56 3.17 12.47
C ALA A 42 9.73 1.96 11.97
N CYS A 43 9.63 1.73 10.65
CA CYS A 43 8.73 0.73 10.10
C CYS A 43 9.23 0.22 8.75
N VAL A 44 9.16 -1.09 8.58
CA VAL A 44 9.32 -1.75 7.28
C VAL A 44 7.94 -2.09 6.74
N VAL A 45 7.64 -1.64 5.53
CA VAL A 45 6.38 -1.95 4.84
C VAL A 45 6.70 -2.77 3.59
N LEU A 46 5.97 -3.86 3.41
CA LEU A 46 5.95 -4.69 2.22
C LEU A 46 4.61 -4.49 1.52
N ALA A 47 4.65 -4.12 0.24
CA ALA A 47 3.47 -4.02 -0.61
C ALA A 47 3.60 -4.97 -1.79
N VAL A 48 2.54 -5.71 -2.10
CA VAL A 48 2.44 -6.57 -3.27
C VAL A 48 1.29 -6.09 -4.14
N LEU A 49 1.60 -5.77 -5.39
CA LEU A 49 0.64 -5.35 -6.41
C LEU A 49 0.49 -6.41 -7.50
N ASP A 50 -0.71 -6.52 -8.06
CA ASP A 50 -0.96 -7.29 -9.27
C ASP A 50 -0.42 -6.57 -10.53
N GLU A 51 -0.57 -7.23 -11.68
CA GLU A 51 -0.25 -6.69 -13.01
C GLU A 51 -0.94 -5.36 -13.37
N ASN A 52 -2.03 -5.01 -12.67
CA ASN A 52 -2.78 -3.76 -12.86
C ASN A 52 -2.42 -2.70 -11.80
N TYR A 53 -1.33 -2.91 -11.06
CA TYR A 53 -0.87 -2.04 -9.97
C TYR A 53 -1.89 -1.88 -8.83
N LYS A 54 -2.76 -2.86 -8.62
CA LYS A 54 -3.68 -2.88 -7.49
C LYS A 54 -3.06 -3.64 -6.32
N PRO A 55 -3.17 -3.14 -5.08
CA PRO A 55 -2.67 -3.88 -3.92
C PRO A 55 -3.49 -5.16 -3.73
N VAL A 56 -2.78 -6.27 -3.55
CA VAL A 56 -3.36 -7.61 -3.35
C VAL A 56 -2.90 -8.24 -2.04
N ALA A 57 -1.75 -7.84 -1.53
CA ALA A 57 -1.27 -8.21 -0.22
C ALA A 57 -0.32 -7.13 0.32
N GLY A 58 -0.15 -7.11 1.63
CA GLY A 58 0.82 -6.25 2.27
C GLY A 58 1.11 -6.72 3.68
N ALA A 59 2.19 -6.20 4.24
CA ALA A 59 2.51 -6.35 5.65
C ALA A 59 3.34 -5.16 6.10
N TYR A 60 3.26 -4.80 7.37
CA TYR A 60 4.19 -3.85 7.96
C TYR A 60 4.67 -4.36 9.31
N ARG A 61 5.88 -3.97 9.68
CA ARG A 61 6.49 -4.29 10.97
C ARG A 61 7.25 -3.09 11.49
N TYR A 62 7.05 -2.77 12.76
CA TYR A 62 7.88 -1.79 13.44
C TYR A 62 9.33 -2.27 13.46
N ALA A 63 10.26 -1.38 13.13
CA ALA A 63 11.68 -1.67 13.06
C ALA A 63 12.46 -0.40 13.38
N ASP A 64 13.40 -0.46 14.32
CA ASP A 64 14.35 0.63 14.56
C ASP A 64 15.47 0.54 13.52
N VAL A 65 15.26 1.18 12.37
CA VAL A 65 16.17 1.08 11.20
C VAL A 65 17.39 2.00 11.35
N VAL A 66 17.29 3.03 12.20
CA VAL A 66 18.40 3.93 12.53
C VAL A 66 18.85 3.66 13.96
N ARG A 67 20.13 3.28 14.10
CA ARG A 67 20.84 3.13 15.38
C ARG A 67 21.97 4.15 15.48
#